data_AF-A0A1I7FT57-F1
#
_entry.id   AF-A0A1I7FT57-F1
#
_cell.length_a   1.000
_cell.length_b   1.000
_cell.length_c   1.000
_cell.angle_alpha   90.00
_cell.angle_beta   90.00
_cell.angle_gamma   90.00
#
_symmetry.space_group_name_H-M   'P 1'
#
loop_
_entity.id
_entity.type
_entity.pdbx_description
1 polymer ?
#
loop_
_entity_poly.entity_id
_entity_poly.type
_entity_poly.pdbx_seq_one_letter_code
_entity_poly.pdbx_strand_id
1 'polypeptide(L)'
;MPATLLRDRGARSRTPPDDFAEDVDFEMTNLGRKHTNVPGTIFVSSRLGAHGPRVKWYAEKPKGNAPCVIVPIGPDPVVRDDFVGTVQSRQAADLVRAWVRLNHAELLDFWNNGTGWDIDELTDFTRRLKPLP
;
A
#
# COMPACT_ATOMS: atom_id res chain seq x y z
N MET A 1 49.89 -21.49 5.88
CA MET A 1 49.04 -20.37 6.30
C MET A 1 48.16 -19.97 5.12
N PRO A 2 46.83 -20.13 5.17
CA PRO A 2 45.95 -19.32 4.35
C PRO A 2 44.96 -18.51 5.19
N ALA A 3 44.78 -17.27 4.77
CA ALA A 3 43.97 -16.24 5.41
C ALA A 3 42.47 -16.46 5.19
N THR A 4 41.72 -16.22 6.26
CA THR A 4 40.26 -16.07 6.28
C THR A 4 39.84 -14.84 5.47
N LEU A 5 38.92 -15.01 4.52
CA LEU A 5 38.07 -13.90 4.04
C LEU A 5 36.61 -14.35 4.04
N LEU A 6 35.95 -13.91 5.10
CA LEU A 6 34.52 -13.84 5.28
C LEU A 6 33.93 -12.96 4.16
N ARG A 7 33.07 -13.51 3.30
CA ARG A 7 32.18 -12.69 2.48
C ARG A 7 30.75 -13.23 2.51
N ASP A 8 29.98 -12.42 3.22
CA ASP A 8 28.64 -11.97 2.92
C ASP A 8 27.49 -12.98 3.00
N ARG A 9 26.73 -12.82 4.09
CA ARG A 9 25.47 -13.52 4.33
C ARG A 9 24.46 -13.05 3.29
N GLY A 10 23.93 -14.01 2.55
CA GLY A 10 22.93 -13.80 1.52
C GLY A 10 21.80 -12.88 1.98
N ALA A 11 21.54 -11.87 1.15
CA ALA A 11 20.24 -11.22 1.10
C ALA A 11 19.21 -12.30 0.78
N ARG A 12 18.61 -12.87 1.83
CA ARG A 12 17.47 -13.79 1.70
C ARG A 12 16.39 -13.03 0.96
N SER A 13 16.09 -13.45 -0.26
CA SER A 13 14.87 -13.07 -0.97
C SER A 13 13.70 -13.51 -0.10
N ARG A 14 13.12 -12.57 0.65
CA ARG A 14 11.93 -12.83 1.46
C ARG A 14 10.76 -12.83 0.49
N THR A 15 10.33 -14.02 0.10
CA THR A 15 9.05 -14.20 -0.57
C THR A 15 7.96 -13.56 0.30
N PRO A 16 7.07 -12.74 -0.26
CA PRO A 16 5.90 -12.28 0.48
C PRO A 16 5.16 -13.48 1.08
N PRO A 17 4.55 -13.36 2.27
CA PRO A 17 3.67 -14.40 2.78
C PRO A 17 2.65 -14.81 1.72
N ASP A 18 2.23 -16.07 1.71
CA ASP A 18 1.26 -16.62 0.74
C ASP A 18 -0.06 -15.81 0.69
N ASP A 19 -0.36 -15.09 1.77
CA ASP A 19 -1.41 -14.07 1.87
C ASP A 19 -1.14 -12.79 1.03
N PHE A 20 -0.27 -12.85 0.03
CA PHE A 20 0.04 -11.76 -0.90
C PHE A 20 0.31 -12.30 -2.32
N ALA A 21 0.00 -13.58 -2.58
CA ALA A 21 0.14 -14.18 -3.90
C ALA A 21 -0.81 -13.51 -4.90
N GLU A 22 -0.24 -13.21 -6.08
CA GLU A 22 -0.78 -12.46 -7.23
C GLU A 22 -2.24 -11.99 -7.09
N ASP A 23 -2.38 -10.73 -6.68
CA ASP A 23 -3.64 -10.01 -6.84
C ASP A 23 -3.96 -9.99 -8.34
N VAL A 24 -5.18 -10.38 -8.72
CA VAL A 24 -5.70 -10.05 -10.04
C VAL A 24 -5.90 -8.53 -10.02
N ASP A 25 -4.93 -7.80 -10.56
CA ASP A 25 -4.88 -6.35 -10.59
C ASP A 25 -6.03 -5.76 -11.45
N PHE A 26 -7.23 -5.68 -10.89
CA PHE A 26 -8.24 -4.74 -11.40
C PHE A 26 -7.85 -3.35 -10.90
N GLU A 27 -7.17 -2.62 -11.77
CA GLU A 27 -6.62 -1.29 -11.52
C GLU A 27 -7.74 -0.27 -11.27
N MET A 28 -8.05 0.04 -10.00
CA MET A 28 -9.22 0.90 -9.69
C MET A 28 -8.83 2.31 -9.23
N THR A 29 -7.73 2.55 -8.48
CA THR A 29 -7.17 3.93 -8.35
C THR A 29 -5.71 4.00 -7.90
N ASN A 30 -4.85 4.61 -8.72
CA ASN A 30 -3.50 5.05 -8.35
C ASN A 30 -3.52 6.52 -7.91
N LEU A 31 -3.49 6.76 -6.59
CA LEU A 31 -3.58 8.09 -5.99
C LEU A 31 -2.18 8.69 -5.79
N GLY A 32 -1.80 9.59 -6.70
CA GLY A 32 -0.58 10.39 -6.53
C GLY A 32 -0.73 11.54 -5.53
N ARG A 33 0.39 12.22 -5.25
CA ARG A 33 0.50 13.35 -4.29
C ARG A 33 -0.60 14.41 -4.39
N LYS A 34 -1.12 14.70 -5.59
CA LYS A 34 -2.19 15.69 -5.77
C LYS A 34 -3.50 15.34 -5.04
N HIS A 35 -3.73 14.07 -4.73
CA HIS A 35 -4.95 13.59 -4.05
C HIS A 35 -4.71 13.26 -2.57
N THR A 36 -3.47 12.95 -2.19
CA THR A 36 -3.15 12.41 -0.86
C THR A 36 -2.29 13.36 -0.03
N ASN A 37 -1.56 14.28 -0.68
CA ASN A 37 -0.46 15.05 -0.12
C ASN A 37 0.68 14.18 0.47
N VAL A 38 0.74 12.89 0.09
CA VAL A 38 1.84 11.97 0.45
C VAL A 38 2.79 11.84 -0.75
N PRO A 39 4.11 11.99 -0.59
CA PRO A 39 5.08 11.71 -1.65
C PRO A 39 4.98 10.24 -2.11
N GLY A 40 4.87 9.98 -3.41
CA GLY A 40 4.69 8.64 -3.99
C GLY A 40 3.28 8.39 -4.51
N THR A 41 2.94 7.12 -4.66
CA THR A 41 1.64 6.65 -5.15
C THR A 41 1.00 5.73 -4.12
N ILE A 42 -0.25 6.00 -3.74
CA ILE A 42 -1.07 5.08 -2.95
C ILE A 42 -1.97 4.32 -3.91
N PHE A 43 -1.85 2.99 -3.91
CA PHE A 43 -2.75 2.08 -4.61
C PHE A 43 -3.86 1.64 -3.66
N VAL A 44 -5.10 1.81 -4.12
CA VAL A 44 -6.31 1.40 -3.40
C VAL A 44 -7.10 0.45 -4.29
N SER A 45 -7.49 -0.68 -3.73
CA SER A 45 -8.35 -1.67 -4.40
C SER A 45 -9.51 -2.03 -3.49
N SER A 46 -10.63 -2.45 -4.09
CA SER A 46 -11.70 -3.14 -3.36
C SER A 46 -11.25 -4.55 -2.95
N ARG A 47 -12.09 -5.26 -2.20
CA ARG A 47 -11.82 -6.63 -1.75
C ARG A 47 -11.64 -7.57 -2.94
N LEU A 48 -10.38 -7.93 -3.18
CA LEU A 48 -9.96 -8.97 -4.12
C LEU A 48 -9.08 -9.95 -3.34
N GLY A 49 -9.47 -11.22 -3.29
CA GLY A 49 -8.73 -12.28 -2.58
C GLY A 49 -9.08 -12.44 -1.09
N ALA A 50 -8.30 -13.30 -0.41
CA ALA A 50 -8.55 -13.75 0.96
C ALA A 50 -8.01 -12.81 2.06
N HIS A 51 -7.34 -11.73 1.65
CA HIS A 51 -6.60 -10.85 2.56
C HIS A 51 -7.50 -9.78 3.19
N GLY A 52 -7.02 -9.17 4.27
CA GLY A 52 -7.73 -8.08 4.94
C GLY A 52 -7.65 -6.73 4.21
N PRO A 53 -8.49 -5.76 4.60
CA PRO A 53 -8.48 -4.39 4.08
C PRO A 53 -7.12 -3.73 4.23
N ARG A 54 -6.56 -3.21 3.13
CA ARG A 54 -5.26 -2.54 3.11
C ARG A 54 -5.09 -1.62 1.92
N VAL A 55 -4.19 -0.65 2.05
CA VAL A 55 -3.64 0.12 0.93
C VAL A 55 -2.17 -0.23 0.75
N LYS A 56 -1.66 -0.06 -0.47
CA LYS A 56 -0.24 -0.19 -0.79
C LYS A 56 0.33 1.18 -1.15
N TRP A 57 1.55 1.48 -0.74
CA TRP A 57 2.26 2.69 -1.15
C TRP A 57 3.55 2.32 -1.88
N TYR A 58 3.82 3.04 -2.95
CA TYR A 58 5.00 2.91 -3.80
C TYR A 58 5.73 4.25 -3.87
N ALA A 59 7.07 4.21 -3.81
CA ALA A 59 7.90 5.40 -3.95
C ALA A 59 7.75 6.06 -5.32
N GLU A 60 7.52 5.25 -6.35
CA GLU A 60 7.24 5.66 -7.74
C GLU A 60 5.89 5.12 -8.20
N LYS A 61 5.58 5.20 -9.50
CA LYS A 61 4.40 4.52 -10.05
C LYS A 61 4.58 2.99 -9.89
N PRO A 62 3.56 2.26 -9.42
CA PRO A 62 3.65 0.81 -9.27
C PRO A 62 3.97 0.12 -10.60
N LYS A 63 4.82 -0.91 -10.56
CA LYS A 63 5.20 -1.76 -11.69
C LYS A 63 5.38 -3.20 -11.22
N GLY A 64 4.46 -4.10 -11.59
CA GLY A 64 4.51 -5.51 -11.19
C GLY A 64 4.75 -5.69 -9.69
N ASN A 65 5.69 -6.57 -9.32
CA ASN A 65 6.03 -6.90 -7.93
C ASN A 65 6.99 -5.88 -7.27
N ALA A 66 6.83 -4.59 -7.55
CA ALA A 66 7.64 -3.55 -6.94
C ALA A 66 7.51 -3.55 -5.39
N PRO A 67 8.61 -3.30 -4.65
CA PRO A 67 8.55 -3.14 -3.20
C PRO A 67 7.56 -2.03 -2.80
N CYS A 68 6.73 -2.29 -1.80
CA CYS A 68 5.72 -1.35 -1.33
C CYS A 68 5.56 -1.38 0.19
N VAL A 69 5.09 -0.26 0.76
CA VAL A 69 4.60 -0.23 2.14
C VAL A 69 3.15 -0.70 2.12
N ILE A 70 2.79 -1.61 3.02
CA ILE A 70 1.41 -2.10 3.17
C ILE A 70 0.85 -1.58 4.49
N VAL A 71 -0.28 -0.85 4.41
CA VAL A 71 -0.95 -0.28 5.58
C VAL A 71 -2.37 -0.83 5.64
N PRO A 72 -2.74 -1.56 6.71
CA PRO A 72 -4.11 -2.04 6.91
C PRO A 72 -5.12 -0.89 6.97
N ILE A 73 -6.34 -1.09 6.49
CA ILE A 73 -7.45 -0.17 6.74
C ILE A 73 -8.13 -0.62 8.03
N GLY A 74 -7.76 0.00 9.14
CA GLY A 74 -8.31 -0.29 10.46
C GLY A 74 -8.22 0.93 11.38
N PRO A 75 -8.86 0.88 12.57
CA PRO A 75 -8.96 2.02 13.48
C PRO A 75 -7.60 2.48 14.03
N ASP A 76 -6.66 1.55 14.16
CA ASP A 76 -5.26 1.84 14.46
C ASP A 76 -4.34 1.03 13.54
N PRO A 77 -3.97 1.56 12.35
CA PRO A 77 -3.18 0.80 11.40
C PRO A 77 -1.75 0.63 11.90
N VAL A 78 -1.37 -0.61 12.23
CA VAL A 78 0.03 -0.97 12.44
C VAL A 78 0.64 -1.24 11.07
N VAL A 79 1.58 -0.39 10.66
CA VAL A 79 2.36 -0.59 9.44
C VAL A 79 3.20 -1.85 9.60
N ARG A 80 3.03 -2.82 8.69
CA ARG A 80 3.89 -4.01 8.66
C ARG A 80 5.06 -3.69 7.72
N ASP A 81 6.21 -3.40 8.33
CA ASP A 81 7.43 -2.90 7.69
C ASP A 81 8.19 -3.97 6.87
N ASP A 82 7.54 -5.11 6.58
CA ASP A 82 8.20 -6.32 6.09
C ASP A 82 8.77 -6.21 4.65
N PHE A 83 8.66 -5.04 4.00
CA PHE A 83 9.05 -4.85 2.60
C PHE A 83 9.87 -3.59 2.29
N VAL A 84 10.20 -2.75 3.28
CA VAL A 84 10.84 -1.47 2.95
C VAL A 84 11.92 -1.02 3.94
N GLY A 85 13.18 -1.05 3.47
CA GLY A 85 14.37 -0.77 4.28
C GLY A 85 14.90 0.66 4.19
N THR A 86 14.22 1.58 3.50
CA THR A 86 14.75 2.93 3.20
C THR A 86 14.16 4.00 4.12
N VAL A 87 14.91 5.08 4.37
CA VAL A 87 14.42 6.23 5.15
C VAL A 87 13.12 6.80 4.56
N GLN A 88 13.05 6.87 3.23
CA GLN A 88 11.87 7.36 2.51
C GLN A 88 10.62 6.53 2.83
N SER A 89 10.75 5.21 2.93
CA SER A 89 9.63 4.34 3.22
C SER A 89 9.10 4.41 4.63
N ARG A 90 9.98 4.65 5.61
CA ARG A 90 9.59 4.89 7.00
C ARG A 90 8.83 6.20 7.14
N GLN A 91 9.29 7.26 6.47
CA GLN A 91 8.57 8.54 6.43
C GLN A 91 7.22 8.40 5.72
N ALA A 92 7.17 7.66 4.61
CA ALA A 92 5.93 7.38 3.91
C ALA A 92 4.95 6.58 4.77
N ALA A 93 5.42 5.58 5.52
CA ALA A 93 4.59 4.76 6.40
C ALA A 93 3.78 5.59 7.40
N ASP A 94 4.40 6.55 8.07
CA ASP A 94 3.70 7.43 9.01
C ASP A 94 2.66 8.33 8.32
N LEU A 95 3.01 8.87 7.14
CA LEU A 95 2.10 9.69 6.35
C LEU A 95 0.91 8.89 5.79
N VAL A 96 1.17 7.69 5.25
CA VAL A 96 0.13 6.79 4.75
C VAL A 96 -0.77 6.34 5.89
N ARG A 97 -0.23 6.03 7.07
CA ARG A 97 -1.03 5.73 8.28
C ARG A 97 -1.96 6.89 8.64
N ALA A 98 -1.44 8.12 8.65
CA ALA A 98 -2.25 9.30 8.93
C ALA A 98 -3.36 9.50 7.87
N TRP A 99 -3.04 9.30 6.59
CA TRP A 99 -3.98 9.44 5.50
C TRP A 99 -5.08 8.36 5.51
N VAL A 100 -4.72 7.11 5.84
CA VAL A 100 -5.67 6.00 6.03
C VAL A 100 -6.61 6.29 7.20
N ARG A 101 -6.09 6.81 8.33
CA ARG A 101 -6.95 7.20 9.47
C ARG A 101 -7.93 8.31 9.09
N LEU A 102 -7.48 9.32 8.35
CA LEU A 102 -8.33 10.42 7.87
C LEU A 102 -9.48 9.95 6.97
N ASN A 103 -9.21 8.94 6.14
CA ASN A 103 -10.16 8.45 5.12
C ASN A 103 -10.76 7.08 5.45
N HIS A 104 -10.65 6.64 6.71
CA HIS A 104 -10.94 5.26 7.11
C HIS A 104 -12.33 4.78 6.68
N ALA A 105 -13.38 5.58 6.90
CA ALA A 105 -14.74 5.22 6.56
C ALA A 105 -14.92 4.99 5.05
N GLU A 106 -14.44 5.94 4.23
CA GLU A 106 -14.54 5.87 2.76
C GLU A 106 -13.74 4.68 2.21
N LEU A 107 -12.52 4.47 2.72
CA LEU A 107 -11.66 3.36 2.30
C LEU A 107 -12.26 2.01 2.67
N LEU A 108 -12.89 1.90 3.83
CA LEU A 108 -13.52 0.66 4.28
C LEU A 108 -14.82 0.37 3.50
N ASP A 109 -15.58 1.40 3.16
CA ASP A 109 -16.76 1.27 2.29
C ASP A 109 -16.35 0.78 0.89
N PHE A 110 -15.36 1.44 0.28
CA PHE A 110 -14.81 1.01 -1.01
C PHE A 110 -14.24 -0.40 -0.96
N TRP A 111 -13.56 -0.77 0.12
CA TRP A 111 -13.07 -2.14 0.29
C TRP A 111 -14.21 -3.17 0.20
N ASN A 112 -15.33 -2.93 0.89
CA ASN A 112 -16.41 -3.90 1.00
C ASN A 112 -17.34 -3.90 -0.23
N ASN A 113 -17.58 -2.74 -0.84
CA ASN A 113 -18.63 -2.57 -1.85
C ASN A 113 -18.09 -2.22 -3.24
N GLY A 114 -16.85 -1.74 -3.34
CA GLY A 114 -16.28 -1.14 -4.55
C GLY A 114 -16.16 -2.07 -5.75
N THR A 115 -16.21 -3.40 -5.56
CA THR A 115 -16.19 -4.36 -6.68
C THR A 115 -17.45 -4.28 -7.54
N GLY A 116 -18.57 -3.80 -6.97
CA GLY A 116 -19.83 -3.60 -7.69
C GLY A 116 -20.04 -2.19 -8.22
N TRP A 117 -19.12 -1.26 -7.95
CA TRP A 117 -19.30 0.15 -8.29
C TRP A 117 -19.08 0.43 -9.77
N ASP A 118 -19.91 1.31 -10.32
CA ASP A 118 -19.69 1.89 -11.64
C ASP A 118 -18.70 3.08 -11.61
N ILE A 119 -18.52 3.71 -12.77
CA ILE A 119 -17.57 4.82 -12.93
C ILE A 119 -17.98 6.07 -12.16
N ASP A 120 -19.28 6.32 -11.98
CA ASP A 120 -19.78 7.50 -11.28
C ASP A 120 -19.59 7.32 -9.77
N GLU A 121 -19.91 6.13 -9.25
CA GLU A 121 -19.66 5.76 -7.85
C GLU A 121 -18.17 5.82 -7.49
N LEU A 122 -17.29 5.32 -8.38
CA LEU A 122 -15.84 5.39 -8.21
C LEU A 122 -15.31 6.84 -8.23
N THR A 123 -15.87 7.67 -9.13
CA THR A 123 -15.51 9.10 -9.22
C THR A 123 -15.90 9.83 -7.94
N ASP A 124 -17.10 9.58 -7.42
CA ASP A 124 -17.57 10.21 -6.19
C ASP A 124 -16.79 9.75 -4.97
N PHE A 125 -16.44 8.47 -4.87
CA PHE A 125 -15.50 8.00 -3.86
C PHE A 125 -14.17 8.76 -3.90
N THR A 126 -13.57 8.88 -5.08
CA THR A 126 -12.29 9.60 -5.24
C THR A 126 -12.39 11.07 -4.81
N ARG A 127 -13.55 11.71 -5.02
CA ARG A 127 -13.83 13.08 -4.56
C ARG A 127 -14.02 13.20 -3.05
N ARG A 128 -14.53 12.16 -2.38
CA ARG A 128 -14.71 12.15 -0.92
C ARG A 128 -13.41 11.97 -0.17
N LEU A 129 -12.39 11.38 -0.81
CA LEU A 129 -11.06 11.24 -0.23
C LEU A 129 -10.40 12.61 0.01
N LYS A 130 -9.82 12.76 1.20
CA LYS A 130 -9.18 13.99 1.66
C LYS A 130 -7.66 13.84 1.64
N PRO A 131 -6.92 14.81 1.07
CA PRO A 131 -5.47 14.86 1.23
C PRO A 131 -5.11 15.16 2.70
N LEU A 132 -3.89 14.84 3.10
CA LEU A 132 -3.35 15.36 4.37
C LEU A 132 -3.26 16.89 4.32
N PRO A 133 -3.47 17.58 5.46
CA PRO A 133 -3.36 19.03 5.56
C PRO A 133 -1.95 19.55 5.24
#